data_AF-A0A2S0L7H8-F1
#
_entry.id   AF-A0A2S0L7H8-F1
#
_cell.length_a   1.000
_cell.length_b   1.000
_cell.length_c   1.000
_cell.angle_alpha   90.00
_cell.angle_beta   90.00
_cell.angle_gamma   90.00
#
_symmetry.space_group_name_H-M   'P 1'
#
loop_
_entity.id
_entity.type
_entity.pdbx_description
1 polymer ?
#
loop_
_entity_poly.entity_id
_entity_poly.type
_entity_poly.pdbx_seq_one_letter_code
_entity_poly.pdbx_strand_id
1 'polypeptide(L)'
;MKKYLLERFPILWNTQLLWILPLALLGHCFFFGLGFFGLTYSDVTDYYYWGENFEKLLKALNLMVSSLLLIVWVMRLSRHNAFKHFYPIKGRHLLGEFLVFCFITLVCISFYISFLAGEHLKAFLEFPDLYFVSEGWDKYYLKTHPFIVLAYIISLLIFSVRITGMRITLLSVVSGAIVLLLLFISYFFIRMESSKGHENIMLVGMYTYILLLVLLVVMLKRLPKRVSGVLLNLIMFFFLPAFLILILYLFSLVMRSLYGEEWQVIVENFFNTYLNLSFNQWTFVIILCVIGFMGLYTKIIKRWKAMPD
;
A
#
# COMPACT_ATOMS: atom_id res chain seq x y z
N MET A 1 20.68 15.92 -23.01
CA MET A 1 19.47 15.45 -22.29
C MET A 1 19.78 14.85 -20.90
N LYS A 2 20.67 13.84 -20.76
CA LYS A 2 20.96 13.20 -19.45
C LYS A 2 21.47 14.18 -18.37
N LYS A 3 22.41 15.07 -18.72
CA LYS A 3 22.97 16.07 -17.79
C LYS A 3 21.92 17.09 -17.31
N TYR A 4 21.08 17.57 -18.22
CA TYR A 4 19.98 18.50 -17.94
C TYR A 4 18.94 17.94 -16.95
N LEU A 5 18.52 16.68 -17.14
CA LEU A 5 17.56 16.03 -16.25
C LEU A 5 18.14 15.76 -14.86
N LEU A 6 19.41 15.39 -14.78
CA LEU A 6 20.09 15.15 -13.51
C LEU A 6 20.20 16.44 -12.66
N GLU A 7 20.50 17.56 -13.30
CA GLU A 7 20.72 18.84 -12.62
C GLU A 7 19.41 19.54 -12.20
N ARG A 8 18.34 19.43 -13.01
CA ARG A 8 17.06 20.13 -12.76
C ARG A 8 15.96 19.26 -12.17
N PHE A 9 15.94 17.97 -12.48
CA PHE A 9 14.89 17.04 -12.06
C PHE A 9 15.47 15.74 -11.47
N PRO A 10 16.26 15.84 -10.38
CA PRO A 10 16.99 14.70 -9.82
C PRO A 10 16.07 13.57 -9.36
N ILE A 11 14.88 13.88 -8.84
CA ILE A 11 13.90 12.86 -8.42
C ILE A 11 13.45 12.04 -9.62
N LEU A 12 13.02 12.70 -10.72
CA LEU A 12 12.52 12.02 -11.92
C LEU A 12 13.57 11.10 -12.54
N TRP A 13 14.81 11.54 -12.54
CA TRP A 13 15.93 10.74 -13.02
C TRP A 13 16.29 9.60 -12.07
N ASN A 14 16.38 9.86 -10.76
CA ASN A 14 16.79 8.85 -9.77
C ASN A 14 15.76 7.73 -9.59
N THR A 15 14.47 8.05 -9.70
CA THR A 15 13.39 7.05 -9.65
C THR A 15 13.12 6.38 -10.99
N GLN A 16 13.82 6.82 -12.06
CA GLN A 16 13.67 6.28 -13.40
C GLN A 16 12.24 6.46 -13.96
N LEU A 17 11.55 7.51 -13.51
CA LEU A 17 10.13 7.77 -13.82
C LEU A 17 9.87 7.96 -15.33
N LEU A 18 10.80 8.61 -16.02
CA LEU A 18 10.60 9.11 -17.38
C LEU A 18 10.38 8.01 -18.43
N TRP A 19 10.92 6.81 -18.23
CA TRP A 19 10.71 5.71 -19.17
C TRP A 19 9.68 4.71 -18.69
N ILE A 20 9.50 4.54 -17.37
CA ILE A 20 8.55 3.58 -16.82
C ILE A 20 7.10 4.04 -17.05
N LEU A 21 6.84 5.36 -16.98
CA LEU A 21 5.49 5.88 -17.17
C LEU A 21 4.96 5.69 -18.59
N PRO A 22 5.67 6.08 -19.68
CA PRO A 22 5.20 5.80 -21.03
C PRO A 22 4.96 4.30 -21.26
N LEU A 23 5.84 3.44 -20.75
CA LEU A 23 5.69 1.99 -20.89
C LEU A 23 4.48 1.44 -20.15
N ALA A 24 4.22 1.92 -18.93
CA ALA A 24 3.02 1.55 -18.18
C ALA A 24 1.75 2.11 -18.84
N LEU A 25 1.81 3.31 -19.42
CA LEU A 25 0.69 3.89 -20.19
C LEU A 25 0.35 3.04 -21.42
N LEU A 26 1.35 2.53 -22.14
CA LEU A 26 1.12 1.54 -23.22
C LEU A 26 0.43 0.28 -22.68
N GLY A 27 0.84 -0.20 -21.50
CA GLY A 27 0.17 -1.30 -20.80
C GLY A 27 -1.31 -1.00 -20.51
N HIS A 28 -1.62 0.18 -19.97
CA HIS A 28 -3.00 0.61 -19.74
C HIS A 28 -3.82 0.68 -21.04
N CYS A 29 -3.27 1.26 -22.11
CA CYS A 29 -3.93 1.32 -23.41
C CYS A 29 -4.22 -0.09 -23.97
N PHE A 30 -3.26 -1.02 -23.81
CA PHE A 30 -3.42 -2.41 -24.23
C PHE A 30 -4.54 -3.12 -23.46
N PHE A 31 -4.53 -3.06 -22.12
CA PHE A 31 -5.56 -3.69 -21.30
C PHE A 31 -6.94 -3.05 -21.50
N PHE A 32 -6.99 -1.72 -21.68
CA PHE A 32 -8.22 -1.03 -22.04
C PHE A 32 -8.79 -1.54 -23.37
N GLY A 33 -7.94 -1.66 -24.39
CA GLY A 33 -8.32 -2.23 -25.68
C GLY A 33 -8.83 -3.67 -25.56
N LEU A 34 -8.19 -4.50 -24.74
CA LEU A 34 -8.67 -5.86 -24.48
C LEU A 34 -10.08 -5.88 -23.88
N GLY A 35 -10.39 -5.00 -22.92
CA GLY A 35 -11.73 -4.91 -22.35
C GLY A 35 -12.76 -4.38 -23.34
N PHE A 36 -12.42 -3.29 -24.03
CA PHE A 36 -13.32 -2.64 -24.99
C PHE A 36 -13.64 -3.52 -26.21
N PHE A 37 -12.64 -4.20 -26.79
CA PHE A 37 -12.88 -5.07 -27.94
C PHE A 37 -13.31 -6.47 -27.55
N GLY A 38 -12.94 -6.95 -26.37
CA GLY A 38 -13.22 -8.31 -25.89
C GLY A 38 -14.65 -8.55 -25.43
N LEU A 39 -15.35 -7.52 -24.93
CA LEU A 39 -16.73 -7.68 -24.45
C LEU A 39 -17.70 -7.97 -25.62
N THR A 40 -18.47 -9.04 -25.54
CA THR A 40 -19.49 -9.39 -26.55
C THR A 40 -20.92 -9.29 -26.00
N TYR A 41 -21.93 -9.26 -26.88
CA TYR A 41 -23.34 -9.24 -26.46
C TYR A 41 -23.69 -10.43 -25.54
N SER A 42 -23.19 -11.62 -25.88
CA SER A 42 -23.39 -12.83 -25.05
C SER A 42 -22.77 -12.70 -23.66
N ASP A 43 -21.65 -11.98 -23.51
CA ASP A 43 -21.02 -11.80 -22.20
C ASP A 43 -21.84 -10.87 -21.28
N VAL A 44 -22.56 -9.92 -21.88
CA VAL A 44 -23.45 -9.00 -21.16
C VAL A 44 -24.74 -9.70 -20.73
N THR A 45 -25.27 -10.62 -21.55
CA THR A 45 -26.49 -11.38 -21.24
C THR A 45 -26.24 -12.61 -20.36
N ASP A 46 -25.15 -13.33 -20.58
CA ASP A 46 -24.74 -14.55 -19.84
C ASP A 46 -23.53 -14.28 -18.93
N TYR A 47 -23.57 -13.17 -18.18
CA TYR A 47 -22.50 -12.69 -17.29
C TYR A 47 -21.93 -13.77 -16.34
N TYR A 48 -22.69 -14.84 -16.07
CA TYR A 48 -22.38 -15.83 -15.05
C TYR A 48 -21.39 -16.94 -15.47
N TYR A 49 -21.20 -17.26 -16.75
CA TYR A 49 -20.41 -18.45 -17.15
C TYR A 49 -19.16 -18.18 -18.02
N TRP A 50 -19.20 -17.20 -18.94
CA TRP A 50 -18.01 -16.83 -19.75
C TRP A 50 -17.13 -15.78 -19.05
N GLY A 51 -17.73 -14.88 -18.28
CA GLY A 51 -17.04 -13.80 -17.56
C GLY A 51 -15.98 -14.32 -16.57
N GLU A 52 -16.25 -15.39 -15.82
CA GLU A 52 -15.33 -15.83 -14.77
C GLU A 52 -13.97 -16.36 -15.27
N ASN A 53 -13.97 -17.18 -16.33
CA ASN A 53 -12.74 -17.81 -16.82
C ASN A 53 -11.84 -16.80 -17.54
N PHE A 54 -12.45 -15.90 -18.32
CA PHE A 54 -11.73 -14.80 -18.95
C PHE A 54 -11.23 -13.79 -17.90
N GLU A 55 -12.03 -13.46 -16.89
CA GLU A 55 -11.60 -12.60 -15.78
C GLU A 55 -10.40 -13.19 -15.03
N LYS A 56 -10.40 -14.51 -14.75
CA LYS A 56 -9.25 -15.20 -14.12
C LYS A 56 -7.99 -15.11 -14.99
N LEU A 57 -8.13 -15.33 -16.30
CA LEU A 57 -7.02 -15.19 -17.26
C LEU A 57 -6.46 -13.76 -17.27
N LEU A 58 -7.32 -12.74 -17.30
CA LEU A 58 -6.91 -11.33 -17.35
C LEU A 58 -6.24 -10.88 -16.05
N LYS A 59 -6.72 -11.34 -14.90
CA LYS A 59 -6.05 -11.13 -13.60
C LYS A 59 -4.66 -11.74 -13.58
N ALA A 60 -4.50 -12.96 -14.11
CA ALA A 60 -3.20 -13.63 -14.24
C ALA A 60 -2.26 -12.87 -15.19
N LEU A 61 -2.77 -12.41 -16.35
CA LEU A 61 -2.01 -11.60 -17.29
C LEU A 61 -1.57 -10.27 -16.67
N ASN A 62 -2.46 -9.59 -15.93
CA ASN A 62 -2.12 -8.38 -15.17
C ASN A 62 -0.95 -8.65 -14.22
N LEU A 63 -1.01 -9.73 -13.43
CA LEU A 63 0.06 -10.09 -12.51
C LEU A 63 1.40 -10.35 -13.23
N MET A 64 1.37 -11.09 -14.35
CA MET A 64 2.56 -11.38 -15.15
C MET A 64 3.20 -10.11 -15.72
N VAL A 65 2.42 -9.28 -16.40
CA VAL A 65 2.92 -8.04 -17.01
C VAL A 65 3.42 -7.05 -15.94
N SER A 66 2.66 -6.89 -14.86
CA SER A 66 3.03 -6.00 -13.75
C SER A 66 4.32 -6.42 -13.07
N SER A 67 4.48 -7.73 -12.79
CA SER A 67 5.68 -8.26 -12.14
C SER A 67 6.93 -8.10 -13.02
N LEU A 68 6.86 -8.42 -14.31
CA LEU A 68 7.96 -8.22 -15.25
C LEU A 68 8.37 -6.74 -15.32
N LEU A 69 7.38 -5.84 -15.43
CA LEU A 69 7.63 -4.41 -15.51
C LEU A 69 8.28 -3.87 -14.24
N LEU A 70 7.79 -4.27 -13.07
CA LEU A 70 8.36 -3.91 -11.77
C LEU A 70 9.78 -4.48 -11.59
N ILE A 71 10.04 -5.72 -12.00
CA ILE A 71 11.38 -6.33 -11.94
C ILE A 71 12.36 -5.53 -12.81
N VAL A 72 12.00 -5.22 -14.05
CA VAL A 72 12.84 -4.41 -14.96
C VAL A 72 13.10 -3.02 -14.37
N TRP A 73 12.06 -2.40 -13.80
CA TRP A 73 12.20 -1.10 -13.13
C TRP A 73 13.14 -1.16 -11.92
N VAL A 74 12.96 -2.12 -11.01
CA VAL A 74 13.80 -2.29 -9.81
C VAL A 74 15.25 -2.63 -10.18
N MET A 75 15.48 -3.44 -11.24
CA MET A 75 16.82 -3.71 -11.74
C MET A 75 17.53 -2.44 -12.21
N ARG A 76 16.83 -1.58 -12.97
CA ARG A 76 17.38 -0.29 -13.41
C ARG A 76 17.58 0.68 -12.27
N LEU A 77 16.65 0.71 -11.32
CA LEU A 77 16.71 1.52 -10.11
C LEU A 77 17.95 1.18 -9.26
N SER A 78 18.31 -0.10 -9.20
CA SER A 78 19.50 -0.61 -8.50
C SER A 78 20.81 -0.25 -9.20
N ARG A 79 20.82 -0.20 -10.55
CA ARG A 79 21.99 0.20 -11.35
C ARG A 79 22.28 1.70 -11.23
N HIS A 80 21.25 2.54 -11.19
CA HIS A 80 21.36 4.00 -11.03
C HIS A 80 21.28 4.43 -9.56
N ASN A 81 22.11 3.83 -8.71
CA ASN A 81 22.10 4.15 -7.29
C ASN A 81 22.88 5.45 -7.02
N ALA A 82 22.24 6.61 -7.22
CA ALA A 82 22.81 7.93 -6.95
C ALA A 82 23.19 8.14 -5.46
N PHE A 83 22.73 7.26 -4.57
CA PHE A 83 23.06 7.29 -3.14
C PHE A 83 24.52 6.93 -2.81
N LYS A 84 25.34 6.55 -3.80
CA LYS A 84 26.79 6.37 -3.63
C LYS A 84 27.59 7.68 -3.65
N HIS A 85 26.99 8.81 -4.03
CA HIS A 85 27.68 10.10 -4.03
C HIS A 85 27.07 11.08 -3.02
N PHE A 86 27.95 11.82 -2.36
CA PHE A 86 27.78 12.81 -1.28
C PHE A 86 26.85 13.99 -1.62
N TYR A 87 25.63 13.75 -2.10
CA TYR A 87 24.65 14.83 -2.27
C TYR A 87 23.95 15.12 -0.93
N PRO A 88 23.88 16.39 -0.49
CA PRO A 88 23.09 16.78 0.68
C PRO A 88 21.60 16.62 0.37
N ILE A 89 21.02 15.49 0.78
CA ILE A 89 19.62 15.15 0.52
C ILE A 89 18.71 15.98 1.43
N LYS A 90 17.82 16.80 0.86
CA LYS A 90 16.77 17.53 1.61
C LYS A 90 15.65 16.58 2.06
N GLY A 91 14.96 16.88 3.17
CA GLY A 91 13.92 15.98 3.72
C GLY A 91 12.75 15.78 2.76
N ARG A 92 12.35 16.84 2.06
CA ARG A 92 11.33 16.81 1.01
C ARG A 92 11.69 15.89 -0.17
N HIS A 93 12.99 15.64 -0.40
CA HIS A 93 13.43 14.75 -1.46
C HIS A 93 13.11 13.28 -1.13
N LEU A 94 13.33 12.86 0.12
CA LEU A 94 13.02 11.50 0.58
C LEU A 94 11.51 11.21 0.51
N LEU A 95 10.69 12.17 0.96
CA LEU A 95 9.23 12.05 0.84
C LEU A 95 8.80 12.01 -0.63
N GLY A 96 9.37 12.88 -1.47
CA GLY A 96 9.09 12.90 -2.91
C GLY A 96 9.46 11.59 -3.60
N GLU A 97 10.59 10.98 -3.25
CA GLU A 97 10.98 9.67 -3.77
C GLU A 97 10.00 8.57 -3.35
N PHE A 98 9.58 8.54 -2.08
CA PHE A 98 8.58 7.59 -1.60
C PHE A 98 7.26 7.73 -2.35
N LEU A 99 6.75 8.96 -2.51
CA LEU A 99 5.52 9.23 -3.26
C LEU A 99 5.62 8.80 -4.72
N VAL A 100 6.77 9.02 -5.35
CA VAL A 100 7.00 8.58 -6.73
C VAL A 100 7.08 7.06 -6.82
N PHE A 101 7.63 6.36 -5.83
CA PHE A 101 7.56 4.89 -5.78
C PHE A 101 6.12 4.39 -5.63
N CYS A 102 5.32 4.99 -4.75
CA CYS A 102 3.89 4.68 -4.63
C CYS A 102 3.15 4.90 -5.95
N PHE A 103 3.43 6.00 -6.63
CA PHE A 103 2.81 6.30 -7.92
C PHE A 103 3.21 5.29 -9.01
N ILE A 104 4.50 5.03 -9.19
CA ILE A 104 4.99 4.07 -10.19
C ILE A 104 4.40 2.69 -9.94
N THR A 105 4.47 2.21 -8.69
CA THR A 105 3.97 0.87 -8.35
C THR A 105 2.47 0.78 -8.59
N LEU A 106 1.69 1.77 -8.17
CA LEU A 106 0.24 1.81 -8.40
C LEU A 106 -0.12 1.76 -9.88
N VAL A 107 0.52 2.58 -10.71
CA VAL A 107 0.32 2.57 -12.17
C VAL A 107 0.71 1.21 -12.75
N CYS A 108 1.83 0.63 -12.33
CA CYS A 108 2.30 -0.65 -12.89
C CYS A 108 1.43 -1.86 -12.53
N ILE A 109 0.71 -1.86 -11.40
CA ILE A 109 -0.08 -3.04 -10.97
C ILE A 109 -1.56 -2.95 -11.34
N SER A 110 -2.03 -1.79 -11.82
CA SER A 110 -3.45 -1.47 -11.98
C SER A 110 -3.96 -1.61 -13.42
N PHE A 111 -3.27 -2.35 -14.30
CA PHE A 111 -3.72 -2.52 -15.69
C PHE A 111 -5.10 -3.19 -15.80
N TYR A 112 -5.41 -4.10 -14.87
CA TYR A 112 -6.74 -4.71 -14.77
C TYR A 112 -7.88 -3.69 -14.59
N ILE A 113 -7.63 -2.56 -13.94
CA ILE A 113 -8.63 -1.49 -13.79
C ILE A 113 -8.93 -0.87 -15.16
N SER A 114 -7.93 -0.69 -16.01
CA SER A 114 -8.14 -0.21 -17.38
C SER A 114 -8.92 -1.18 -18.24
N PHE A 115 -8.74 -2.49 -18.04
CA PHE A 115 -9.56 -3.51 -18.68
C PHE A 115 -11.04 -3.36 -18.32
N LEU A 116 -11.36 -3.30 -17.02
CA LEU A 116 -12.73 -3.08 -16.55
C LEU A 116 -13.33 -1.77 -17.10
N ALA A 117 -12.54 -0.70 -17.16
CA ALA A 117 -12.98 0.57 -17.74
C ALA A 117 -13.32 0.46 -19.24
N GLY A 118 -12.58 -0.38 -19.99
CA GLY A 118 -12.85 -0.66 -21.40
C GLY A 118 -14.17 -1.42 -21.59
N GLU A 119 -14.40 -2.48 -20.82
CA GLU A 119 -15.67 -3.23 -20.82
C GLU A 119 -16.84 -2.31 -20.50
N HIS A 120 -16.71 -1.51 -19.43
CA HIS A 120 -17.73 -0.59 -18.97
C HIS A 120 -18.07 0.46 -20.02
N LEU A 121 -17.07 1.03 -20.71
CA LEU A 121 -17.33 1.98 -21.80
C LEU A 121 -18.06 1.33 -22.97
N LYS A 122 -17.67 0.11 -23.37
CA LYS A 122 -18.36 -0.59 -24.46
C LYS A 122 -19.81 -0.91 -24.08
N ALA A 123 -20.03 -1.43 -22.88
CA ALA A 123 -21.37 -1.75 -22.37
C ALA A 123 -22.28 -0.51 -22.37
N PHE A 124 -21.77 0.63 -21.92
CA PHE A 124 -22.50 1.90 -21.94
C PHE A 124 -22.88 2.36 -23.36
N LEU A 125 -21.98 2.20 -24.34
CA LEU A 125 -22.18 2.66 -25.71
C LEU A 125 -23.07 1.73 -26.55
N GLU A 126 -22.90 0.41 -26.42
CA GLU A 126 -23.54 -0.59 -27.28
C GLU A 126 -24.76 -1.26 -26.64
N PHE A 127 -24.82 -1.34 -25.31
CA PHE A 127 -25.86 -2.08 -24.56
C PHE A 127 -26.47 -1.25 -23.41
N PRO A 128 -26.96 -0.02 -23.67
CA PRO A 128 -27.41 0.90 -22.62
C PRO A 128 -28.53 0.31 -21.74
N ASP A 129 -29.49 -0.41 -22.34
CA ASP A 129 -30.65 -0.96 -21.63
C ASP A 129 -30.29 -2.07 -20.62
N LEU A 130 -29.20 -2.81 -20.89
CA LEU A 130 -28.69 -3.89 -20.02
C LEU A 130 -27.71 -3.37 -18.96
N TYR A 131 -26.99 -2.31 -19.29
CA TYR A 131 -25.94 -1.71 -18.44
C TYR A 131 -26.49 -1.11 -17.14
N PHE A 132 -27.63 -0.40 -17.18
CA PHE A 132 -28.22 0.22 -15.99
C PHE A 132 -28.83 -0.79 -15.00
N VAL A 133 -29.05 -2.03 -15.43
CA VAL A 133 -29.69 -3.07 -14.61
C VAL A 133 -28.68 -3.90 -13.81
N SER A 134 -27.41 -3.97 -14.22
CA SER A 134 -26.46 -4.99 -13.73
C SER A 134 -25.31 -4.51 -12.83
N GLU A 135 -24.85 -3.25 -12.88
CA GLU A 135 -23.69 -2.80 -12.08
C GLU A 135 -23.86 -1.41 -11.44
N GLY A 136 -23.88 -1.37 -10.11
CA GLY A 136 -23.64 -0.15 -9.35
C GLY A 136 -22.14 0.16 -9.27
N TRP A 137 -21.76 1.43 -9.41
CA TRP A 137 -20.39 1.95 -9.28
C TRP A 137 -19.65 1.46 -8.02
N ASP A 138 -20.38 1.12 -6.97
CA ASP A 138 -19.85 0.63 -5.68
C ASP A 138 -19.02 -0.66 -5.82
N LYS A 139 -19.41 -1.56 -6.73
CA LYS A 139 -18.70 -2.84 -6.96
C LYS A 139 -17.34 -2.62 -7.67
N TYR A 140 -17.23 -1.58 -8.48
CA TYR A 140 -15.99 -1.20 -9.17
C TYR A 140 -14.95 -0.69 -8.17
N TYR A 141 -15.35 0.20 -7.24
CA TYR A 141 -14.44 0.74 -6.22
C TYR A 141 -13.88 -0.36 -5.32
N LEU A 142 -14.71 -1.30 -4.86
CA LEU A 142 -14.27 -2.43 -4.02
C LEU A 142 -13.15 -3.24 -4.68
N LYS A 143 -13.19 -3.42 -6.01
CA LYS A 143 -12.14 -4.13 -6.77
C LYS A 143 -10.83 -3.33 -6.88
N THR A 144 -10.82 -2.01 -6.67
CA THR A 144 -9.64 -1.13 -6.86
C THR A 144 -8.74 -0.97 -5.62
N HIS A 145 -9.31 -1.04 -4.41
CA HIS A 145 -8.56 -0.86 -3.16
C HIS A 145 -7.39 -1.82 -2.91
N PRO A 146 -7.46 -3.14 -3.24
CA PRO A 146 -6.32 -4.03 -3.01
C PRO A 146 -5.06 -3.57 -3.75
N PHE A 147 -5.20 -2.90 -4.90
CA PHE A 147 -4.04 -2.34 -5.63
C PHE A 147 -3.36 -1.23 -4.82
N ILE A 148 -4.11 -0.34 -4.15
CA ILE A 148 -3.51 0.74 -3.34
C ILE A 148 -2.69 0.15 -2.18
N VAL A 149 -3.23 -0.86 -1.50
CA VAL A 149 -2.54 -1.53 -0.39
C VAL A 149 -1.28 -2.25 -0.88
N LEU A 150 -1.37 -2.99 -1.99
CA LEU A 150 -0.22 -3.67 -2.60
C LEU A 150 0.85 -2.68 -3.07
N ALA A 151 0.47 -1.57 -3.70
CA ALA A 151 1.38 -0.51 -4.13
C ALA A 151 2.13 0.09 -2.94
N TYR A 152 1.44 0.33 -1.83
CA TYR A 152 2.05 0.80 -0.59
C TYR A 152 3.08 -0.18 -0.04
N ILE A 153 2.73 -1.48 0.07
CA ILE A 153 3.64 -2.52 0.57
C ILE A 153 4.89 -2.64 -0.32
N ILE A 154 4.72 -2.71 -1.64
CA ILE A 154 5.84 -2.81 -2.59
C ILE A 154 6.73 -1.56 -2.49
N SER A 155 6.13 -0.37 -2.42
CA SER A 155 6.87 0.89 -2.33
C SER A 155 7.65 1.02 -1.02
N LEU A 156 7.08 0.57 0.10
CA LEU A 156 7.79 0.51 1.38
C LEU A 156 9.01 -0.41 1.32
N LEU A 157 8.89 -1.59 0.68
CA LEU A 157 10.00 -2.51 0.51
C LEU A 157 11.10 -1.90 -0.37
N ILE A 158 10.75 -1.30 -1.50
CA ILE A 158 11.72 -0.65 -2.38
C ILE A 158 12.42 0.53 -1.67
N PHE A 159 11.63 1.34 -0.95
CA PHE A 159 12.15 2.48 -0.21
C PHE A 159 13.09 2.06 0.92
N SER A 160 12.71 1.07 1.73
CA SER A 160 13.56 0.55 2.81
C SER A 160 14.88 -0.02 2.29
N VAL A 161 14.87 -0.77 1.18
CA VAL A 161 16.11 -1.24 0.51
C VAL A 161 17.00 -0.07 0.10
N ARG A 162 16.42 1.02 -0.42
CA ARG A 162 17.20 2.20 -0.83
C ARG A 162 17.76 3.01 0.34
N ILE A 163 17.04 3.08 1.45
CA ILE A 163 17.48 3.85 2.62
C ILE A 163 18.48 3.08 3.46
N THR A 164 18.14 1.84 3.84
CA THR A 164 18.89 1.04 4.81
C THR A 164 19.78 -0.04 4.17
N GLY A 165 19.56 -0.33 2.89
CA GLY A 165 20.25 -1.41 2.19
C GLY A 165 19.51 -2.74 2.27
N MET A 166 19.81 -3.62 1.31
CA MET A 166 19.16 -4.92 1.16
C MET A 166 19.31 -5.80 2.39
N ARG A 167 20.53 -5.88 2.96
CA ARG A 167 20.80 -6.72 4.15
C ARG A 167 19.95 -6.30 5.35
N ILE A 168 19.88 -5.00 5.66
CA ILE A 168 19.10 -4.50 6.79
C ILE A 168 17.60 -4.69 6.53
N THR A 169 17.15 -4.43 5.31
CA THR A 169 15.74 -4.62 4.93
C THR A 169 15.28 -6.06 5.08
N LEU A 170 16.07 -7.03 4.61
CA LEU A 170 15.76 -8.45 4.78
C LEU A 170 15.68 -8.83 6.27
N LEU A 171 16.63 -8.38 7.08
CA LEU A 171 16.58 -8.58 8.53
C LEU A 171 15.32 -7.98 9.14
N SER A 172 14.88 -6.80 8.70
CA SER A 172 13.62 -6.18 9.15
C SER A 172 12.38 -6.97 8.77
N VAL A 173 12.33 -7.54 7.56
CA VAL A 173 11.21 -8.40 7.15
C VAL A 173 11.14 -9.65 8.03
N VAL A 174 12.28 -10.30 8.26
CA VAL A 174 12.37 -11.48 9.14
C VAL A 174 12.01 -11.13 10.58
N SER A 175 12.58 -10.06 11.14
CA SER A 175 12.24 -9.58 12.49
C SER A 175 10.77 -9.21 12.61
N GLY A 176 10.18 -8.57 11.59
CA GLY A 176 8.77 -8.22 11.57
C GLY A 176 7.87 -9.45 11.57
N ALA A 177 8.22 -10.49 10.79
CA ALA A 177 7.50 -11.75 10.80
C ALA A 177 7.54 -12.42 12.19
N ILE A 178 8.69 -12.37 12.88
CA ILE A 178 8.81 -12.88 14.26
C ILE A 178 7.92 -12.07 15.21
N VAL A 179 7.91 -10.74 15.12
CA VAL A 179 7.01 -9.90 15.94
C VAL A 179 5.54 -10.24 15.69
N LEU A 180 5.13 -10.40 14.43
CA LEU A 180 3.77 -10.81 14.08
C LEU A 180 3.41 -12.19 14.62
N LEU A 181 4.34 -13.14 14.57
CA LEU A 181 4.14 -14.47 15.13
C LEU A 181 3.98 -14.42 16.66
N LEU A 182 4.79 -13.62 17.35
CA LEU A 182 4.65 -13.41 18.79
C LEU A 182 3.32 -12.73 19.15
N LEU A 183 2.90 -11.74 18.36
CA LEU A 183 1.60 -11.10 18.53
C LEU A 183 0.46 -12.09 18.29
N PHE A 184 0.57 -12.97 17.29
CA PHE A 184 -0.41 -14.02 17.02
C PHE A 184 -0.48 -15.06 18.15
N ILE A 185 0.65 -15.46 18.71
CA ILE A 185 0.68 -16.34 19.88
C ILE A 185 0.04 -15.64 21.09
N SER A 186 0.36 -14.37 21.32
CA SER A 186 -0.27 -13.60 22.41
C SER A 186 -1.79 -13.48 22.21
N TYR A 187 -2.24 -13.30 20.96
CA TYR A 187 -3.65 -13.31 20.59
C TYR A 187 -4.32 -14.62 21.00
N PHE A 188 -3.70 -15.76 20.68
CA PHE A 188 -4.24 -17.08 20.99
C PHE A 188 -4.45 -17.27 22.50
N PHE A 189 -3.44 -16.95 23.32
CA PHE A 189 -3.55 -17.08 24.77
C PHE A 189 -4.57 -16.13 25.39
N ILE A 190 -4.57 -14.85 24.99
CA ILE A 190 -5.54 -13.85 25.48
C ILE A 190 -6.97 -14.25 25.13
N ARG A 191 -7.17 -14.81 23.93
CA ARG A 191 -8.50 -15.28 23.49
C ARG A 191 -8.97 -16.50 24.25
N MET A 192 -8.06 -17.38 24.68
CA MET A 192 -8.42 -18.53 25.52
C MET A 192 -8.85 -18.10 26.93
N GLU A 193 -8.21 -17.08 27.50
CA GLU A 193 -8.47 -16.65 28.88
C GLU A 193 -9.66 -15.68 29.02
N SER A 194 -9.97 -14.89 27.99
CA SER A 194 -10.95 -13.80 28.10
C SER A 194 -12.04 -13.83 27.02
N SER A 195 -13.29 -13.76 27.45
CA SER A 195 -14.45 -13.50 26.57
C SER A 195 -14.34 -12.15 25.85
N LYS A 196 -13.63 -11.17 26.44
CA LYS A 196 -13.31 -9.84 25.88
C LYS A 196 -12.00 -9.82 25.07
N GLY A 197 -11.52 -10.97 24.60
CA GLY A 197 -10.21 -11.10 23.95
C GLY A 197 -9.87 -10.01 22.92
N HIS A 198 -10.81 -9.64 22.05
CA HIS A 198 -10.57 -8.71 20.93
C HIS A 198 -10.06 -7.31 21.35
N GLU A 199 -10.55 -6.73 22.45
CA GLU A 199 -10.11 -5.40 22.93
C GLU A 199 -8.67 -5.46 23.48
N ASN A 200 -8.36 -6.51 24.25
CA ASN A 200 -7.04 -6.72 24.84
C ASN A 200 -5.96 -6.90 23.77
N ILE A 201 -6.31 -7.49 22.62
CA ILE A 201 -5.40 -7.68 21.49
C ILE A 201 -5.05 -6.35 20.82
N MET A 202 -6.04 -5.49 20.57
CA MET A 202 -5.80 -4.16 19.98
C MET A 202 -4.84 -3.36 20.87
N LEU A 203 -5.02 -3.44 22.19
CA LEU A 203 -4.13 -2.81 23.17
C LEU A 203 -2.70 -3.38 23.12
N VAL A 204 -2.52 -4.70 23.11
CA VAL A 204 -1.19 -5.32 22.99
C VAL A 204 -0.49 -4.89 21.70
N GLY A 205 -1.21 -4.88 20.57
CA GLY A 205 -0.69 -4.37 19.30
C GLY A 205 -0.23 -2.91 19.37
N MET A 206 -1.01 -2.04 20.03
CA MET A 206 -0.59 -0.64 20.22
C MET A 206 0.61 -0.50 21.15
N TYR A 207 0.62 -1.20 22.29
CA TYR A 207 1.74 -1.12 23.23
C TYR A 207 3.04 -1.62 22.61
N THR A 208 3.00 -2.68 21.80
CA THR A 208 4.19 -3.14 21.06
C THR A 208 4.67 -2.09 20.05
N TYR A 209 3.77 -1.42 19.32
CA TYR A 209 4.16 -0.35 18.40
C TYR A 209 4.74 0.88 19.13
N ILE A 210 4.13 1.30 20.25
CA ILE A 210 4.63 2.38 21.10
C ILE A 210 6.02 2.02 21.65
N LEU A 211 6.20 0.78 22.12
CA LEU A 211 7.49 0.29 22.58
C LEU A 211 8.55 0.38 21.47
N LEU A 212 8.24 -0.05 20.24
CA LEU A 212 9.15 0.10 19.10
C LEU A 212 9.53 1.57 18.86
N LEU A 213 8.56 2.50 18.88
CA LEU A 213 8.80 3.93 18.72
C LEU A 213 9.72 4.49 19.83
N VAL A 214 9.45 4.14 21.09
CA VAL A 214 10.25 4.57 22.24
C VAL A 214 11.67 4.02 22.14
N LEU A 215 11.83 2.73 21.82
CA LEU A 215 13.13 2.11 21.58
C LEU A 215 13.91 2.86 20.49
N LEU A 216 13.25 3.24 19.39
CA LEU A 216 13.94 3.97 18.32
C LEU A 216 14.37 5.35 18.80
N VAL A 217 13.49 6.14 19.40
CA VAL A 217 13.80 7.52 19.80
C VAL A 217 14.86 7.58 20.90
N VAL A 218 14.73 6.73 21.93
CA VAL A 218 15.63 6.72 23.09
C VAL A 218 16.96 6.07 22.76
N MET A 219 16.96 4.97 21.99
CA MET A 219 18.15 4.16 21.78
C MET A 219 18.82 4.38 20.42
N LEU A 220 18.32 5.28 19.56
CA LEU A 220 18.90 5.51 18.22
C LEU A 220 20.42 5.68 18.27
N LYS A 221 20.91 6.52 19.20
CA LYS A 221 22.34 6.87 19.35
C LYS A 221 23.15 5.80 20.09
N ARG A 222 22.49 4.87 20.77
CA ARG A 222 23.13 3.83 21.59
C ARG A 222 23.23 2.48 20.87
N LEU A 223 22.38 2.27 19.87
CA LEU A 223 22.33 1.02 19.12
C LEU A 223 23.33 1.03 17.95
N PRO A 224 23.95 -0.12 17.63
CA PRO A 224 24.72 -0.28 16.39
C PRO A 224 23.88 0.12 15.18
N LYS A 225 24.51 0.74 14.17
CA LYS A 225 23.83 1.25 12.97
C LYS A 225 22.94 0.21 12.29
N ARG A 226 23.37 -1.05 12.28
CA ARG A 226 22.61 -2.19 11.74
C ARG A 226 21.30 -2.42 12.49
N VAL A 227 21.33 -2.44 13.82
CA VAL A 227 20.16 -2.70 14.67
C VAL A 227 19.18 -1.53 14.63
N SER A 228 19.69 -0.30 14.70
CA SER A 228 18.85 0.89 14.56
C SER A 228 18.23 0.99 13.15
N GLY A 229 18.92 0.50 12.12
CA GLY A 229 18.37 0.40 10.77
C GLY A 229 17.24 -0.63 10.67
N VAL A 230 17.37 -1.77 11.38
CA VAL A 230 16.31 -2.78 11.44
C VAL A 230 15.06 -2.18 12.08
N LEU A 231 15.23 -1.51 13.22
CA LEU A 231 14.15 -0.87 13.98
C LEU A 231 13.48 0.27 13.19
N LEU A 232 14.26 1.01 12.41
CA LEU A 232 13.75 2.05 11.52
C LEU A 232 12.75 1.45 10.50
N ASN A 233 13.15 0.39 9.79
CA ASN A 233 12.26 -0.26 8.82
C ASN A 233 11.02 -0.90 9.51
N LEU A 234 11.16 -1.48 10.71
CA LEU A 234 10.02 -2.06 11.43
C LEU A 234 8.96 -1.00 11.75
N ILE A 235 9.37 0.18 12.22
CA ILE A 235 8.43 1.28 12.50
C ILE A 235 7.74 1.75 11.22
N MET A 236 8.46 1.79 10.10
CA MET A 236 7.87 2.10 8.80
C MET A 236 6.84 1.07 8.35
N PHE A 237 7.17 -0.22 8.45
CA PHE A 237 6.28 -1.31 8.01
C PHE A 237 5.04 -1.42 8.89
N PHE A 238 5.18 -1.26 10.21
CA PHE A 238 4.07 -1.39 11.15
C PHE A 238 3.27 -0.11 11.37
N PHE A 239 3.67 1.03 10.79
CA PHE A 239 2.92 2.29 10.94
C PHE A 239 1.46 2.16 10.51
N LEU A 240 1.20 1.69 9.29
CA LEU A 240 -0.18 1.62 8.77
C LEU A 240 -1.04 0.61 9.56
N PRO A 241 -0.59 -0.64 9.81
CA PRO A 241 -1.31 -1.56 10.70
C PRO A 241 -1.61 -0.97 12.08
N ALA A 242 -0.62 -0.34 12.72
CA ALA A 242 -0.80 0.26 14.04
C ALA A 242 -1.80 1.43 14.03
N PHE A 243 -1.76 2.26 12.98
CA PHE A 243 -2.69 3.36 12.81
C PHE A 243 -4.14 2.87 12.59
N LEU A 244 -4.33 1.81 11.81
CA LEU A 244 -5.64 1.19 11.63
C LEU A 244 -6.17 0.60 12.94
N ILE A 245 -5.33 -0.12 13.69
CA ILE A 245 -5.69 -0.64 15.02
C ILE A 245 -6.08 0.51 15.96
N LEU A 246 -5.36 1.64 15.92
CA LEU A 246 -5.69 2.84 16.70
C LEU A 246 -7.07 3.40 16.37
N ILE A 247 -7.38 3.59 15.09
CA ILE A 247 -8.70 4.11 14.67
C ILE A 247 -9.80 3.15 15.11
N LEU A 248 -9.66 1.85 14.85
CA LEU A 248 -10.67 0.86 15.19
C LEU A 248 -10.91 0.79 16.70
N TYR A 249 -9.85 0.89 17.49
CA TYR A 249 -9.96 0.92 18.94
C TYR A 249 -10.63 2.20 19.44
N LEU A 250 -10.22 3.38 18.97
CA LEU A 250 -10.88 4.63 19.34
C LEU A 250 -12.36 4.64 18.96
N PHE A 251 -12.68 4.11 17.78
CA PHE A 251 -14.05 3.92 17.33
C PHE A 251 -14.83 3.00 18.28
N SER A 252 -14.26 1.86 18.69
CA SER A 252 -14.91 0.97 19.67
C SER A 252 -15.16 1.64 21.02
N LEU A 253 -14.24 2.49 21.50
CA LEU A 253 -14.41 3.24 22.75
C LEU A 253 -15.56 4.24 22.67
N VAL A 254 -15.64 4.99 21.58
CA VAL A 254 -16.72 5.97 21.36
C VAL A 254 -18.06 5.26 21.25
N MET A 255 -18.15 4.20 20.44
CA MET A 255 -19.41 3.47 20.25
C MET A 255 -19.88 2.83 21.56
N ARG A 256 -18.96 2.29 22.36
CA ARG A 256 -19.28 1.77 23.69
C ARG A 256 -19.78 2.86 24.64
N SER A 257 -19.18 4.04 24.60
CA SER A 257 -19.63 5.17 25.42
C SER A 257 -21.03 5.65 25.06
N LEU A 258 -21.42 5.54 23.78
CA LEU A 258 -22.71 6.02 23.28
C LEU A 258 -23.82 4.97 23.43
N TYR A 259 -23.48 3.68 23.25
CA TYR A 259 -24.48 2.62 23.09
C TYR A 259 -24.40 1.50 24.15
N GLY A 260 -23.53 1.64 25.15
CA GLY A 260 -23.45 0.67 26.26
C GLY A 260 -23.05 -0.73 25.78
N GLU A 261 -23.69 -1.78 26.29
CA GLU A 261 -23.39 -3.19 25.98
C GLU A 261 -23.84 -3.61 24.56
N GLU A 262 -24.79 -2.89 23.93
CA GLU A 262 -25.30 -3.20 22.59
C GLU A 262 -24.39 -2.70 21.45
N TRP A 263 -23.27 -2.06 21.81
CA TRP A 263 -22.36 -1.44 20.84
C TRP A 263 -21.87 -2.42 19.77
N GLN A 264 -21.69 -3.70 20.08
CA GLN A 264 -21.18 -4.69 19.13
C GLN A 264 -22.13 -4.90 17.95
N VAL A 265 -23.43 -5.04 18.22
CA VAL A 265 -24.47 -5.24 17.21
C VAL A 265 -24.65 -3.98 16.36
N ILE A 266 -24.60 -2.81 17.01
CA ILE A 266 -24.71 -1.52 16.31
C ILE A 266 -23.46 -1.25 15.47
N VAL A 267 -22.28 -1.62 15.94
CA VAL A 267 -21.03 -1.50 15.19
C VAL A 267 -21.04 -2.41 13.98
N GLU A 268 -21.43 -3.68 14.11
CA GLU A 268 -21.55 -4.59 12.96
C GLU A 268 -22.53 -4.05 11.91
N ASN A 269 -23.69 -3.55 12.36
CA ASN A 269 -24.65 -2.89 11.50
C ASN A 269 -24.13 -1.56 10.91
N PHE A 270 -23.34 -0.79 11.65
CA PHE A 270 -22.71 0.44 11.18
C PHE A 270 -21.64 0.17 10.12
N PHE A 271 -20.81 -0.85 10.32
CA PHE A 271 -19.83 -1.31 9.33
C PHE A 271 -20.53 -1.75 8.03
N ASN A 272 -21.66 -2.46 8.14
CA ASN A 272 -22.41 -2.93 6.97
C ASN A 272 -23.25 -1.83 6.28
N THR A 273 -23.76 -0.86 7.04
CA THR A 273 -24.72 0.15 6.53
C THR A 273 -24.05 1.48 6.18
N TYR A 274 -23.15 1.99 7.03
CA TYR A 274 -22.56 3.32 6.90
C TYR A 274 -21.14 3.32 6.33
N LEU A 275 -20.37 2.23 6.45
CA LEU A 275 -19.03 2.16 5.83
C LEU A 275 -19.06 1.94 4.31
N ASN A 276 -20.23 1.63 3.74
CA ASN A 276 -20.51 1.80 2.31
C ASN A 276 -20.57 3.28 1.89
N LEU A 277 -20.78 4.22 2.82
CA LEU A 277 -20.83 5.67 2.63
C LEU A 277 -19.67 6.35 3.42
N SER A 278 -18.40 6.36 3.01
CA SER A 278 -17.78 5.97 1.75
C SER A 278 -16.36 5.45 2.03
N PHE A 279 -16.12 4.18 1.71
CA PHE A 279 -14.81 3.52 1.85
C PHE A 279 -13.67 4.28 1.13
N ASN A 280 -14.03 5.09 0.11
CA ASN A 280 -13.15 6.04 -0.57
C ASN A 280 -12.63 7.18 0.32
N GLN A 281 -13.46 7.76 1.20
CA GLN A 281 -13.03 8.79 2.16
C GLN A 281 -12.01 8.23 3.16
N TRP A 282 -12.24 7.02 3.66
CA TRP A 282 -11.29 6.33 4.54
C TRP A 282 -9.95 6.07 3.87
N THR A 283 -9.97 5.64 2.61
CA THR A 283 -8.75 5.48 1.81
C THR A 283 -7.97 6.79 1.69
N PHE A 284 -8.66 7.91 1.47
CA PHE A 284 -8.03 9.23 1.41
C PHE A 284 -7.38 9.65 2.73
N VAL A 285 -8.09 9.46 3.85
CA VAL A 285 -7.55 9.74 5.20
C VAL A 285 -6.30 8.91 5.47
N ILE A 286 -6.33 7.61 5.15
CA ILE A 286 -5.18 6.71 5.30
C ILE A 286 -3.98 7.20 4.50
N ILE A 287 -4.18 7.58 3.23
CA ILE A 287 -3.12 8.11 2.38
C ILE A 287 -2.50 9.37 2.99
N LEU A 288 -3.32 10.33 3.44
CA LEU A 288 -2.84 11.55 4.07
C LEU A 288 -2.03 11.26 5.34
N CYS A 289 -2.48 10.32 6.17
CA CYS A 289 -1.77 9.91 7.38
C CYS A 289 -0.41 9.28 7.07
N VAL A 290 -0.32 8.42 6.05
CA VAL A 290 0.94 7.85 5.57
C VAL A 290 1.90 8.96 5.08
N ILE A 291 1.39 9.93 4.31
CA ILE A 291 2.20 11.06 3.83
C ILE A 291 2.72 11.90 5.00
N GLY A 292 1.84 12.22 5.95
CA GLY A 292 2.18 12.97 7.16
C GLY A 292 3.25 12.27 7.99
N PHE A 293 3.06 10.97 8.25
CA PHE A 293 4.05 10.14 8.94
C PHE A 293 5.38 10.14 8.20
N MET A 294 5.40 9.81 6.90
CA MET A 294 6.64 9.74 6.12
C MET A 294 7.37 11.09 6.11
N GLY A 295 6.63 12.21 6.03
CA GLY A 295 7.18 13.56 6.10
C GLY A 295 7.93 13.82 7.40
N LEU A 296 7.32 13.50 8.55
CA LEU A 296 7.96 13.62 9.87
C LEU A 296 9.13 12.64 10.03
N TYR A 297 8.96 11.42 9.53
CA TYR A 297 9.90 10.33 9.63
C TYR A 297 11.21 10.59 8.86
N THR A 298 11.18 11.42 7.82
CA THR A 298 12.38 11.82 7.07
C THR A 298 13.48 12.42 7.97
N LYS A 299 13.11 13.13 9.06
CA LYS A 299 14.09 13.69 10.01
C LYS A 299 14.84 12.59 10.76
N ILE A 300 14.16 11.52 11.13
CA ILE A 300 14.73 10.37 11.84
C ILE A 300 15.65 9.59 10.89
N ILE A 301 15.19 9.34 9.66
CA ILE A 301 16.01 8.69 8.61
C ILE A 301 17.34 9.42 8.40
N LYS A 302 17.30 10.75 8.32
CA LYS A 302 18.52 11.55 8.15
C LYS A 302 19.48 11.44 9.32
N ARG A 303 18.97 11.48 10.55
CA ARG A 303 19.79 11.32 11.77
C ARG A 303 20.44 9.95 11.81
N TRP A 304 19.69 8.89 11.46
CA TRP A 304 20.22 7.54 11.37
C TRP A 304 21.29 7.41 10.29
N LYS A 305 21.06 7.98 9.10
CA LYS A 305 22.01 7.91 7.98
C LYS A 305 23.34 8.61 8.28
N ALA A 306 23.33 9.64 9.14
CA ALA A 306 24.52 10.36 9.57
C ALA A 306 25.35 9.61 10.66
N MET A 307 24.89 8.47 11.16
CA MET A 307 25.63 7.69 12.15
C MET A 307 26.87 7.04 11.52
N PRO A 308 27.98 6.92 12.28
CA PRO A 308 29.14 6.14 11.85
C PRO A 308 28.73 4.68 11.66
N ASP A 309 29.38 4.01 10.70
CA ASP A 309 29.12 2.59 10.38
C ASP A 309 29.51 1.64 11.52
#